data_AF-A0A096CMA3-F1
#
_entry.id   AF-A0A096CMA3-F1
#
_cell.length_a   1.000
_cell.length_b   1.000
_cell.length_c   1.000
_cell.angle_alpha   90.00
_cell.angle_beta   90.00
_cell.angle_gamma   90.00
#
_symmetry.space_group_name_H-M   'P 1'
#
loop_
_entity.id
_entity.type
_entity.pdbx_description
1 polymer ?
#
loop_
_entity_poly.entity_id
_entity_poly.type
_entity_poly.pdbx_seq_one_letter_code
_entity_poly.pdbx_strand_id
1 'polypeptide(L)' 'MSRIHAEHLQAGYIFGDPHNQEYIYLPPGEVGTDSPLCILETPTKREDISIDKAIHIIDTLSLRRCSHPILGKKSF' A
#
# COMPACT_ATOMS: atom_id res chain seq x y z
N MET A 1 -12.81 -6.43 -9.05
CA MET A 1 -11.58 -6.27 -8.24
C MET A 1 -10.50 -5.74 -9.16
N SER A 2 -9.98 -4.54 -8.91
CA SER A 2 -9.04 -3.88 -9.81
C SER A 2 -7.66 -4.54 -9.76
N ARG A 3 -7.38 -5.45 -10.70
CA ARG A 3 -6.04 -6.07 -10.90
C ARG A 3 -4.91 -5.03 -10.97
N ILE A 4 -5.22 -3.85 -11.49
CA ILE A 4 -4.32 -2.71 -11.62
C ILE A 4 -3.74 -2.25 -10.27
N HIS A 5 -4.55 -2.24 -9.20
CA HIS A 5 -4.08 -1.84 -7.87
C HIS A 5 -3.09 -2.87 -7.29
N ALA A 6 -3.34 -4.16 -7.52
CA ALA A 6 -2.43 -5.24 -7.13
C ALA A 6 -1.07 -5.11 -7.83
N GLU A 7 -1.09 -4.91 -9.16
CA GLU A 7 0.12 -4.74 -9.97
C GLU A 7 0.91 -3.50 -9.54
N HIS A 8 0.23 -2.39 -9.22
CA HIS A 8 0.88 -1.20 -8.73
C HIS A 8 1.54 -1.40 -7.35
N LEU A 9 0.86 -2.08 -6.42
CA LEU A 9 1.45 -2.43 -5.13
C LEU A 9 2.68 -3.33 -5.30
N GLN A 10 2.60 -4.35 -6.17
CA GLN A 10 3.73 -5.21 -6.51
C GLN A 10 4.89 -4.46 -7.19
N ALA A 11 4.60 -3.41 -7.96
CA ALA A 11 5.60 -2.53 -8.54
C ALA A 11 6.20 -1.52 -7.53
N GLY A 12 5.78 -1.57 -6.26
CA GLY A 12 6.29 -0.74 -5.18
C GLY A 12 5.64 0.64 -5.08
N TYR A 13 4.51 0.88 -5.76
CA TYR A 13 3.77 2.12 -5.60
C TYR A 13 3.10 2.20 -4.22
N ILE A 14 3.07 3.41 -3.68
CA ILE A 14 2.46 3.72 -2.39
C ILE A 14 1.11 4.39 -2.65
N PHE A 15 0.06 3.87 -2.02
CA PHE A 15 -1.27 4.44 -2.02
C PHE A 15 -1.57 5.00 -0.65
N GLY A 16 -2.32 6.08 -0.56
CA GLY A 16 -2.63 6.65 0.74
C GLY A 16 -3.21 8.04 0.65
N ASP A 17 -3.45 8.59 1.83
CA ASP A 17 -3.93 9.94 2.01
C ASP A 17 -2.94 10.73 2.87
N PRO A 18 -2.19 11.68 2.28
CA PRO A 18 -1.30 12.56 3.04
C PRO A 18 -2.01 13.40 4.10
N HIS A 19 -3.31 13.68 3.95
CA HIS A 19 -4.08 14.46 4.91
C HIS A 19 -4.35 13.68 6.19
N ASN A 20 -4.66 12.39 6.06
CA ASN A 20 -4.91 11.48 7.18
C ASN A 20 -3.64 10.76 7.67
N GLN A 21 -2.51 10.96 6.99
CA GLN A 21 -1.24 10.28 7.26
C GLN A 21 -1.37 8.76 7.19
N GLU A 22 -2.24 8.27 6.31
CA GLU A 22 -2.49 6.85 6.09
C GLU A 22 -1.86 6.41 4.78
N TYR A 23 -1.10 5.31 4.82
CA TYR A 23 -0.34 4.82 3.69
C TYR A 23 -0.44 3.29 3.60
N ILE A 24 -0.55 2.80 2.38
CA ILE A 24 -0.58 1.39 2.02
C ILE A 24 0.54 1.17 1.01
N TYR A 25 1.44 0.26 1.34
CA TYR A 25 2.55 -0.08 0.47
C TYR A 25 2.95 -1.54 0.64
N LEU A 26 3.58 -2.09 -0.40
CA LEU A 26 4.19 -3.42 -0.33
C LEU A 26 5.67 -3.26 0.10
N PRO A 27 6.08 -3.86 1.23
CA PRO A 27 7.47 -3.81 1.65
C PRO A 27 8.36 -4.61 0.68
N PRO A 28 9.63 -4.21 0.48
CA PRO A 28 10.56 -4.86 -0.46
C PRO A 28 10.72 -6.37 -0.26
N GLY A 29 10.64 -6.85 0.99
CA GLY A 29 10.79 -8.26 1.32
C GLY A 29 9.64 -9.16 0.84
N GLU A 30 8.47 -8.57 0.55
CA GLU A 30 7.28 -9.28 0.09
C GLU A 30 7.12 -9.25 -1.44
N VAL A 31 8.07 -8.64 -2.15
CA VAL A 31 8.04 -8.57 -3.61
C VAL A 31 8.35 -9.94 -4.20
N GLY A 32 7.38 -10.53 -4.90
CA GLY A 32 7.54 -11.83 -5.56
C GLY A 32 7.32 -13.05 -4.65
N THR A 33 6.79 -12.85 -3.44
CA THR A 33 6.33 -13.96 -2.59
C THR A 33 4.99 -14.51 -3.09
N ASP A 34 4.70 -15.78 -2.79
CA ASP A 34 3.41 -16.41 -3.14
C ASP A 34 2.21 -15.74 -2.45
N SER A 35 2.43 -15.16 -1.26
CA SER A 35 1.40 -14.52 -0.44
C SER A 35 1.90 -13.17 0.10
N PRO A 36 1.96 -12.12 -0.76
CA PRO A 36 2.51 -10.83 -0.38
C PRO A 36 1.64 -10.12 0.67
N LEU A 37 2.28 -9.65 1.73
CA LEU A 37 1.66 -8.82 2.76
C LEU A 37 1.99 -7.35 2.54
N CYS A 38 0.96 -6.51 2.47
CA CYS A 38 1.09 -5.07 2.44
C CYS A 38 1.07 -4.49 3.87
N ILE A 39 1.70 -3.35 4.07
CA ILE A 39 1.64 -2.62 5.33
C ILE A 39 0.63 -1.49 5.19
N LEU A 40 -0.36 -1.47 6.09
CA LEU A 40 -1.19 -0.31 6.36
C LEU A 40 -0.55 0.49 7.49
N GLU A 41 0.07 1.59 7.12
CA GLU A 41 0.58 2.60 8.04
C GLU A 41 -0.51 3.64 8.32
N THR A 42 -0.76 3.88 9.59
CA THR A 42 -1.60 4.96 10.10
C THR A 42 -0.78 5.76 11.10
N PRO A 43 -1.16 6.99 11.45
CA PRO A 43 -0.40 7.80 12.43
C PRO A 43 -0.27 7.14 13.80
N THR A 44 -1.13 6.16 14.13
CA THR A 44 -1.15 5.49 15.44
C THR A 44 -0.58 4.08 15.42
N LYS A 45 -0.61 3.37 14.28
CA LYS A 45 -0.15 1.98 14.17
C LYS A 45 0.22 1.59 12.74
N ARG A 46 0.99 0.51 12.63
CA ARG A 46 1.26 -0.22 11.38
C ARG A 46 0.66 -1.61 11.51
N GLU A 47 -0.08 -2.04 10.50
CA GLU A 47 -0.75 -3.34 10.47
C GLU A 47 -0.45 -4.05 9.16
N ASP A 48 -0.07 -5.33 9.24
CA ASP A 48 0.12 -6.17 8.07
C ASP A 48 -1.23 -6.66 7.55
N ILE A 49 -1.50 -6.39 6.27
CA ILE A 49 -2.74 -6.74 5.59
C ILE A 49 -2.44 -7.49 4.29
N SER A 50 -3.32 -8.40 3.90
CA SER A 50 -3.20 -9.06 2.61
C SER A 50 -3.40 -8.08 1.45
N ILE A 51 -2.85 -8.41 0.29
CA ILE A 51 -3.00 -7.59 -0.93
C ILE A 51 -4.48 -7.39 -1.30
N ASP A 52 -5.34 -8.40 -1.13
CA ASP A 52 -6.78 -8.27 -1.37
C ASP A 52 -7.44 -7.25 -0.43
N LYS A 53 -7.05 -7.26 0.85
CA LYS A 53 -7.55 -6.30 1.83
C LYS A 53 -7.04 -4.89 1.53
N ALA A 54 -5.77 -4.76 1.11
CA ALA A 54 -5.19 -3.50 0.67
C ALA A 54 -5.95 -2.91 -0.53
N ILE A 55 -6.22 -3.71 -1.56
CA ILE A 55 -7.00 -3.28 -2.73
C ILE A 55 -8.41 -2.87 -2.33
N HIS A 56 -9.07 -3.66 -1.47
CA HIS A 56 -10.40 -3.34 -0.99
C HIS A 56 -10.43 -1.98 -0.27
N ILE A 57 -9.44 -1.68 0.57
CA ILE A 57 -9.32 -0.39 1.25
C ILE A 57 -9.05 0.74 0.25
N ILE A 58 -8.13 0.52 -0.71
CA ILE A 58 -7.82 1.50 -1.76
C ILE A 58 -9.06 1.86 -2.57
N ASP A 59 -9.83 0.86 -3.01
CA ASP A 59 -11.07 1.10 -3.75
C ASP A 59 -12.16 1.77 -2.87
N THR A 60 -12.33 1.32 -1.62
CA THR A 60 -13.35 1.84 -0.70
C THR A 60 -13.09 3.29 -0.31
N LEU A 61 -11.84 3.62 0.03
CA LEU A 61 -11.41 4.96 0.41
C LEU A 61 -10.99 5.81 -0.80
N SER A 62 -11.05 5.25 -2.02
CA SER A 62 -10.58 5.89 -3.25
C SER A 62 -9.17 6.49 -3.12
N LEU A 63 -8.27 5.76 -2.45
CA LEU A 63 -6.91 6.21 -2.19
C LEU A 63 -6.15 6.40 -3.49
N ARG A 64 -5.34 7.47 -3.54
CA ARG A 64 -4.51 7.77 -4.72
C ARG A 64 -3.06 7.40 -4.45
N ARG A 65 -2.32 7.21 -5.54
CA ARG A 65 -0.86 7.08 -5.47
C ARG A 65 -0.29 8.35 -4.86
N CYS A 66 0.46 8.19 -3.78
CA CYS A 66 1.05 9.29 -3.05
C CYS A 66 2.55 9.04 -2.83
N SER A 67 3.23 10.04 -2.28
CA SER A 67 4.61 9.91 -1.85
C SER A 67 4.63 9.87 -0.33
N HIS A 68 5.21 8.82 0.22
CA HIS A 68 5.40 8.69 1.64
C HIS A 68 6.48 9.68 2.11
N PRO A 69 6.32 10.37 3.25
CA PRO A 69 7.30 11.34 3.73
C PRO A 69 8.68 10.71 4.02
N ILE A 70 8.70 9.47 4.51
CA ILE A 70 9.93 8.73 4.83
C ILE A 70 10.47 7.91 3.63
N LEU A 71 9.63 7.06 3.00
CA LEU A 71 10.05 6.16 1.92
C LEU A 71 10.13 6.85 0.54
N GLY A 72 9.49 8.00 0.36
CA GLY A 72 9.44 8.70 -0.92
C GLY A 72 8.37 8.15 -1.87
N LYS A 73 8.70 8.03 -3.17
CA LYS A 73 7.73 7.67 -4.23
C LYS A 73 7.48 6.17 -4.38
N LYS A 74 8.38 5.34 -3.84
CA LYS A 74 8.32 3.89 -3.92
C LYS A 74 8.79 3.29 -2.61
N SER A 75 8.27 2.11 -2.29
CA SER A 75 8.72 1.38 -1.10
C SER A 75 10.10 0.72 -1.26
N PHE A 76 10.61 0.64 -2.50
CA PHE A 76 11.92 0.08 -2.86
C PHE A 76 12.42 0.63 -4.21
#